data_AF-A0A4R2GXE2-F1
#
_entry.id   AF-A0A4R2GXE2-F1
#
_cell.length_a   1.000
_cell.length_b   1.000
_cell.length_c   1.000
_cell.angle_alpha   90.00
_cell.angle_beta   90.00
_cell.angle_gamma   90.00
#
_symmetry.space_group_name_H-M   'P 1'
#
loop_
_entity.id
_entity.type
_entity.pdbx_description
1 polymer ?
#
loop_
_entity_poly.entity_id
_entity_poly.type
_entity_poly.pdbx_seq_one_letter_code
_entity_poly.pdbx_strand_id
1 'polypeptide(L)'
;MDIWFYASEDDLSILEDASQKLILFGGDGGYGNFGDILQLKNSIQLARLAGRFSIVMVMVAGAISDAGFPAWAKEHYGADAVIFSSSVRLVFSDGPALKPVRAVRNLACLHLYGGGFLNPFWGNYHLGTAEALLRNAPQAAYLISGQQITPPFHERVAKHVRRFRPHLLGVRDEMSLVSLSDAGVDAIFSFDDATEALQSLTTQLPLQHETGLLLHLNSSDYTGTDTDLLNLSGDLSILERNHSSLSGVTLLQAFRDSRHEVLDSRETLKTLDRRFPFADMRLVDLAGLALNPDRLPKPITGEVGYSCSYHVALWLQLAGVPCWLRHGNGFYDQKAGALQITQGLEAFLREPTLADHSANLERRSAWLQLYKKTIGDIGDVDTSVELLNVDAPTGPVSLQFKGRPTQTEIIASLQEQISEFRERNEVQHRNLARETRLKDELYGRVQGLTSRITEIGNAYREKEVRLAATDEQIRIARNEVERLTALQASIYSSTSWRVTRPLRAISRYVRHRHFDEKGEVGLFRFAQLVGRRLPLPKAVRRSIGHALGSFRR
;
A
#
# COMPACT_ATOMS: atom_id res chain seq x y z
N MET A 1 27.88 -17.10 22.50
CA MET A 1 27.35 -15.73 22.61
C MET A 1 27.38 -15.41 24.09
N ASP A 2 28.09 -14.34 24.45
CA ASP A 2 28.17 -13.88 25.82
C ASP A 2 26.95 -12.99 26.09
N ILE A 3 26.32 -13.21 27.25
CA ILE A 3 25.14 -12.46 27.69
C ILE A 3 25.48 -11.81 29.01
N TRP A 4 25.23 -10.52 29.10
CA TRP A 4 25.42 -9.69 30.28
C TRP A 4 24.07 -9.39 30.92
N PHE A 5 24.04 -9.43 32.25
CA PHE A 5 22.84 -9.20 33.04
C PHE A 5 23.01 -7.97 33.93
N TYR A 6 21.98 -7.14 34.02
CA TYR A 6 21.97 -5.90 34.78
C TYR A 6 20.68 -5.76 35.58
N ALA A 7 20.74 -5.19 36.76
CA ALA A 7 19.57 -4.95 37.62
C ALA A 7 19.75 -3.66 38.43
N SER A 8 18.65 -3.08 38.93
CA SER A 8 18.72 -1.97 39.87
C SER A 8 19.20 -2.45 41.25
N GLU A 9 19.59 -1.53 42.14
CA GLU A 9 20.02 -1.91 43.50
C GLU A 9 18.93 -2.66 44.27
N ASP A 10 17.69 -2.19 44.16
CA ASP A 10 16.54 -2.82 44.81
C ASP A 10 16.31 -4.24 44.27
N ASP A 11 16.43 -4.41 42.95
CA ASP A 11 16.26 -5.71 42.32
C ASP A 11 17.41 -6.67 42.69
N LEU A 12 18.66 -6.17 42.79
CA LEU A 12 19.79 -6.97 43.27
C LEU A 12 19.56 -7.50 44.68
N SER A 13 18.98 -6.69 45.57
CA SER A 13 18.66 -7.15 46.94
C SER A 13 17.76 -8.38 46.95
N ILE A 14 16.80 -8.44 46.03
CA ILE A 14 15.88 -9.59 45.88
C ILE A 14 16.62 -10.78 45.25
N LEU A 15 17.45 -10.53 44.23
CA LEU A 15 18.22 -11.58 43.56
C LEU A 15 19.22 -12.26 44.50
N GLU A 16 19.74 -11.56 45.51
CA GLU A 16 20.76 -12.05 46.45
C GLU A 16 20.17 -12.59 47.77
N ASP A 17 18.89 -12.35 48.05
CA ASP A 17 18.24 -12.84 49.28
C ASP A 17 18.00 -14.37 49.29
N ALA A 18 17.46 -14.89 50.38
CA ALA A 18 17.22 -16.33 50.57
C ALA A 18 15.92 -16.87 49.98
N SER A 19 15.04 -16.04 49.41
CA SER A 19 13.79 -16.50 48.77
C SER A 19 14.07 -17.43 47.58
N GLN A 20 13.14 -18.30 47.19
CA GLN A 20 13.28 -19.09 45.96
C GLN A 20 12.93 -18.23 44.75
N LYS A 21 13.72 -18.29 43.68
CA LYS A 21 13.51 -17.45 42.48
C LYS A 21 12.94 -18.27 41.34
N LEU A 22 11.92 -17.71 40.69
CA LEU A 22 11.46 -18.15 39.38
C LEU A 22 11.74 -17.03 38.38
N ILE A 23 12.63 -17.30 37.43
CA ILE A 23 12.98 -16.36 36.36
C ILE A 23 12.10 -16.62 35.14
N LEU A 24 11.38 -15.59 34.68
CA LEU A 24 10.56 -15.57 33.49
C LEU A 24 11.27 -14.83 32.35
N PHE A 25 11.39 -15.47 31.20
CA PHE A 25 11.95 -14.86 29.99
C PHE A 25 11.17 -15.35 28.76
N GLY A 26 10.96 -14.51 27.76
CA GLY A 26 10.10 -14.85 26.63
C GLY A 26 9.88 -13.69 25.67
N GLY A 27 8.72 -13.65 25.03
CA GLY A 27 8.49 -12.82 23.83
C GLY A 27 8.50 -11.32 24.02
N ASP A 28 8.15 -10.79 25.20
CA ASP A 28 7.95 -9.35 25.36
C ASP A 28 9.26 -8.58 25.30
N GLY A 29 10.25 -9.03 26.08
CA GLY A 29 11.56 -8.39 26.16
C GLY A 29 11.56 -6.90 26.53
N GLY A 30 10.41 -6.32 26.92
CA GLY A 30 10.21 -4.88 27.14
C GLY A 30 9.82 -4.07 25.88
N TYR A 31 9.57 -4.71 24.73
CA TYR A 31 9.29 -4.00 23.48
C TYR A 31 7.85 -3.51 23.34
N GLY A 32 6.92 -3.98 24.18
CA GLY A 32 5.58 -3.41 24.28
C GLY A 32 4.63 -3.87 23.17
N ASN A 33 4.71 -5.15 22.79
CA ASN A 33 3.76 -5.81 21.90
C ASN A 33 2.56 -6.31 22.73
N PHE A 34 1.35 -5.97 22.32
CA PHE A 34 0.08 -6.32 22.97
C PHE A 34 0.02 -7.77 23.43
N GLY A 35 0.32 -8.70 22.55
CA GLY A 35 0.22 -10.11 22.88
C GLY A 35 1.34 -10.58 23.79
N ASP A 36 2.57 -10.16 23.52
CA ASP A 36 3.72 -10.58 24.31
C ASP A 36 3.64 -10.01 25.76
N ILE A 37 3.11 -8.78 25.92
CA ILE A 37 2.75 -8.20 27.23
C ILE A 37 1.80 -9.16 27.98
N LEU A 38 0.73 -9.62 27.31
CA LEU A 38 -0.26 -10.50 27.93
C LEU A 38 0.30 -11.89 28.24
N GLN A 39 1.20 -12.42 27.40
CA GLN A 39 1.92 -13.67 27.69
C GLN A 39 2.75 -13.56 28.97
N LEU A 40 3.51 -12.46 29.14
CA LEU A 40 4.30 -12.23 30.35
C LEU A 40 3.41 -12.02 31.57
N LYS A 41 2.37 -11.17 31.49
CA LYS A 41 1.45 -10.93 32.61
C LYS A 41 0.76 -12.22 33.06
N ASN A 42 0.30 -13.03 32.13
CA ASN A 42 -0.30 -14.32 32.46
C ASN A 42 0.71 -15.29 33.09
N SER A 43 1.94 -15.34 32.57
CA SER A 43 3.00 -16.19 33.12
C SER A 43 3.37 -15.79 34.55
N ILE A 44 3.44 -14.48 34.83
CA ILE A 44 3.61 -13.95 36.20
C ILE A 44 2.44 -14.38 37.09
N GLN A 45 1.20 -14.25 36.61
CA GLN A 45 0.02 -14.66 37.38
C GLN A 45 0.04 -16.15 37.71
N LEU A 46 0.34 -17.01 36.73
CA LEU A 46 0.45 -18.46 36.91
C LEU A 46 1.55 -18.83 37.91
N ALA A 47 2.71 -18.18 37.82
CA ALA A 47 3.82 -18.39 38.75
C ALA A 47 3.47 -17.94 40.18
N ARG A 48 2.77 -16.79 40.33
CA ARG A 48 2.31 -16.28 41.63
C ARG A 48 1.31 -17.22 42.31
N LEU A 49 0.51 -17.98 41.56
CA LEU A 49 -0.41 -18.98 42.15
C LEU A 49 0.32 -20.08 42.93
N ALA A 50 1.61 -20.33 42.67
CA ALA A 50 2.42 -21.25 43.46
C ALA A 50 2.78 -20.70 44.85
N GLY A 51 2.72 -19.37 45.04
CA GLY A 51 2.83 -18.71 46.34
C GLY A 51 4.19 -18.83 47.06
N ARG A 52 5.22 -19.37 46.41
CA ARG A 52 6.52 -19.70 47.05
C ARG A 52 7.75 -19.05 46.41
N PHE A 53 7.60 -18.39 45.27
CA PHE A 53 8.70 -17.83 44.51
C PHE A 53 8.65 -16.30 44.50
N SER A 54 9.80 -15.67 44.60
CA SER A 54 10.01 -14.33 44.09
C SER A 54 10.11 -14.40 42.57
N ILE A 55 9.24 -13.64 41.90
CA ILE A 55 9.10 -13.64 40.45
C ILE A 55 10.03 -12.60 39.85
N VAL A 56 10.98 -13.08 39.06
CA VAL A 56 11.98 -12.25 38.40
C VAL A 56 11.69 -12.28 36.90
N MET A 57 11.51 -11.12 36.27
CA MET A 57 11.35 -11.07 34.81
C MET A 57 12.66 -10.64 34.14
N VAL A 58 12.91 -11.18 32.94
CA VAL A 58 14.04 -10.81 32.11
C VAL A 58 13.55 -9.98 30.92
N MET A 59 14.13 -8.79 30.76
CA MET A 59 13.91 -7.89 29.63
C MET A 59 15.20 -7.67 28.85
N VAL A 60 15.09 -7.13 27.65
CA VAL A 60 16.25 -6.77 26.81
C VAL A 60 16.69 -5.35 27.17
N ALA A 61 17.98 -5.13 27.42
CA ALA A 61 18.49 -3.81 27.78
C ALA A 61 18.23 -2.76 26.68
N GLY A 62 18.21 -3.18 25.41
CA GLY A 62 17.85 -2.32 24.28
C GLY A 62 16.38 -1.86 24.26
N ALA A 63 15.52 -2.41 25.12
CA ALA A 63 14.13 -1.97 25.26
C ALA A 63 13.96 -0.80 26.25
N ILE A 64 14.99 -0.45 27.01
CA ILE A 64 14.94 0.67 27.98
C ILE A 64 14.72 1.98 27.22
N SER A 65 13.56 2.62 27.42
CA SER A 65 13.18 3.87 26.76
C SER A 65 13.72 5.14 27.44
N ASP A 66 13.90 5.08 28.76
CA ASP A 66 14.31 6.18 29.61
C ASP A 66 14.80 5.65 30.97
N ALA A 67 15.29 6.55 31.84
CA ALA A 67 15.85 6.18 33.13
C ALA A 67 14.82 5.61 34.13
N GLY A 68 13.53 5.93 33.97
CA GLY A 68 12.44 5.45 34.81
C GLY A 68 11.88 4.09 34.38
N PHE A 69 12.20 3.64 33.15
CA PHE A 69 11.69 2.39 32.58
C PHE A 69 11.85 1.15 33.49
N PRO A 70 12.99 0.91 34.17
CA PRO A 70 13.13 -0.26 35.06
C PRO A 70 12.10 -0.31 36.19
N ALA A 71 11.89 0.81 36.89
CA ALA A 71 10.92 0.90 37.98
C ALA A 71 9.50 0.76 37.44
N TRP A 72 9.21 1.45 36.34
CA TRP A 72 7.93 1.35 35.64
C TRP A 72 7.60 -0.09 35.24
N ALA A 73 8.55 -0.79 34.62
CA ALA A 73 8.36 -2.16 34.17
C ALA A 73 8.07 -3.10 35.34
N LYS A 74 8.86 -3.00 36.43
CA LYS A 74 8.63 -3.80 37.64
C LYS A 74 7.19 -3.65 38.14
N GLU A 75 6.73 -2.40 38.27
CA GLU A 75 5.40 -2.06 38.79
C GLU A 75 4.28 -2.56 37.85
N HIS A 76 4.36 -2.26 36.56
CA HIS A 76 3.26 -2.49 35.61
C HIS A 76 3.05 -3.97 35.27
N TYR A 77 4.11 -4.78 35.34
CA TYR A 77 3.99 -6.23 35.18
C TYR A 77 3.74 -6.96 36.50
N GLY A 78 3.94 -6.30 37.64
CA GLY A 78 3.79 -6.92 38.96
C GLY A 78 4.85 -8.00 39.23
N ALA A 79 6.08 -7.79 38.77
CA ALA A 79 7.23 -8.64 39.09
C ALA A 79 7.89 -8.16 40.40
N ASP A 80 8.58 -9.06 41.09
CA ASP A 80 9.31 -8.69 42.32
C ASP A 80 10.68 -8.08 41.97
N ALA A 81 11.33 -8.56 40.89
CA ALA A 81 12.58 -8.00 40.38
C ALA A 81 12.67 -8.06 38.84
N VAL A 82 13.56 -7.24 38.26
CA VAL A 82 13.81 -7.18 36.81
C VAL A 82 15.29 -7.37 36.51
N ILE A 83 15.60 -8.25 35.57
CA ILE A 83 16.93 -8.41 34.99
C ILE A 83 16.91 -7.91 33.54
N PHE A 84 17.85 -7.04 33.18
CA PHE A 84 18.08 -6.60 31.81
C PHE A 84 19.23 -7.39 31.20
N SER A 85 18.99 -8.01 30.04
CA SER A 85 19.96 -8.81 29.31
C SER A 85 20.52 -8.07 28.08
N SER A 86 21.79 -8.29 27.77
CA SER A 86 22.47 -7.68 26.61
C SER A 86 23.53 -8.62 26.05
N SER A 87 23.68 -8.65 24.73
CA SER A 87 24.78 -9.39 24.07
C SER A 87 26.11 -8.63 24.08
N VAL A 88 26.12 -7.39 24.58
CA VAL A 88 27.31 -6.54 24.73
C VAL A 88 27.40 -5.97 26.14
N ARG A 89 28.61 -5.71 26.61
CA ARG A 89 28.83 -5.09 27.91
C ARG A 89 28.39 -3.63 27.86
N LEU A 90 27.43 -3.25 28.69
CA LEU A 90 26.88 -1.90 28.78
C LEU A 90 27.46 -1.07 29.93
N VAL A 91 27.50 0.25 29.73
CA VAL A 91 27.73 1.28 30.74
C VAL A 91 26.57 2.27 30.72
N PHE A 92 26.15 2.72 31.91
CA PHE A 92 24.93 3.52 32.13
C PHE A 92 25.23 4.92 32.69
N SER A 93 26.29 5.59 32.21
CA SER A 93 26.76 6.88 32.75
C SER A 93 25.67 7.97 32.84
N ASP A 94 24.76 7.99 31.85
CA ASP A 94 23.62 8.92 31.78
C ASP A 94 22.27 8.17 31.69
N GLY A 95 22.28 6.88 32.08
CA GLY A 95 21.17 5.94 31.93
C GLY A 95 20.47 5.61 33.25
N PRO A 96 19.61 4.57 33.28
CA PRO A 96 19.11 4.04 34.54
C PRO A 96 20.27 3.54 35.41
N ALA A 97 20.12 3.65 36.73
CA ALA A 97 21.11 3.19 37.71
C ALA A 97 21.14 1.66 37.81
N LEU A 98 21.60 0.99 36.75
CA LEU A 98 21.72 -0.46 36.66
C LEU A 98 23.17 -0.89 36.93
N LYS A 99 23.30 -1.96 37.72
CA LYS A 99 24.58 -2.59 38.03
C LYS A 99 24.62 -4.01 37.45
N PRO A 100 25.81 -4.53 37.09
CA PRO A 100 25.93 -5.91 36.66
C PRO A 100 25.45 -6.89 37.73
N VAL A 101 24.63 -7.86 37.34
CA VAL A 101 24.19 -8.95 38.21
C VAL A 101 25.37 -9.92 38.38
N ARG A 102 25.88 -10.02 39.60
CA ARG A 102 27.02 -10.90 39.91
C ARG A 102 26.58 -12.32 40.20
N ALA A 103 25.53 -12.47 40.98
CA ALA A 103 24.97 -13.75 41.32
C ALA A 103 23.45 -13.68 41.49
N VAL A 104 22.81 -14.84 41.40
CA VAL A 104 21.41 -15.05 41.78
C VAL A 104 21.38 -16.18 42.79
N ARG A 105 20.91 -15.88 44.00
CA ARG A 105 20.75 -16.87 45.07
C ARG A 105 19.43 -17.61 44.89
N ASN A 106 19.44 -18.92 45.10
CA ASN A 106 18.27 -19.79 45.15
C ASN A 106 17.43 -19.74 43.86
N LEU A 107 18.10 -19.76 42.71
CA LEU A 107 17.44 -19.91 41.40
C LEU A 107 16.85 -21.32 41.27
N ALA A 108 15.55 -21.44 41.55
CA ALA A 108 14.83 -22.70 41.57
C ALA A 108 14.25 -23.08 40.20
N CYS A 109 13.82 -22.09 39.42
CA CYS A 109 13.16 -22.33 38.14
C CYS A 109 13.50 -21.24 37.12
N LEU A 110 13.75 -21.67 35.88
CA LEU A 110 13.75 -20.83 34.68
C LEU A 110 12.57 -21.25 33.81
N HIS A 111 11.75 -20.29 33.39
CA HIS A 111 10.62 -20.55 32.50
C HIS A 111 10.72 -19.64 31.27
N LEU A 112 10.98 -20.29 30.11
CA LEU A 112 10.91 -19.68 28.79
C LEU A 112 9.45 -19.67 28.32
N TYR A 113 8.72 -18.62 28.64
CA TYR A 113 7.31 -18.47 28.26
C TYR A 113 7.17 -18.08 26.78
N GLY A 114 5.95 -18.23 26.28
CA GLY A 114 5.58 -18.21 24.87
C GLY A 114 5.99 -16.99 24.06
N GLY A 115 5.79 -17.14 22.74
CA GLY A 115 6.09 -16.11 21.76
C GLY A 115 6.42 -16.69 20.38
N GLY A 116 6.59 -15.80 19.41
CA GLY A 116 6.98 -16.14 18.04
C GLY A 116 8.47 -15.96 17.74
N PHE A 117 9.32 -15.93 18.77
CA PHE A 117 10.72 -15.51 18.67
C PHE A 117 11.72 -16.64 18.39
N LEU A 118 11.32 -17.92 18.49
CA LEU A 118 12.16 -19.06 18.15
C LEU A 118 12.22 -19.28 16.64
N ASN A 119 12.90 -18.35 15.97
CA ASN A 119 13.11 -18.29 14.54
C ASN A 119 14.53 -17.77 14.22
N PRO A 120 14.94 -17.71 12.94
CA PRO A 120 16.29 -17.29 12.56
C PRO A 120 16.69 -15.86 12.99
N PHE A 121 15.75 -14.95 13.20
CA PHE A 121 16.01 -13.55 13.53
C PHE A 121 16.36 -13.36 15.00
N TRP A 122 15.55 -13.92 15.90
CA TRP A 122 15.65 -13.62 17.35
C TRP A 122 15.99 -14.82 18.21
N GLY A 123 15.83 -16.04 17.68
CA GLY A 123 15.88 -17.26 18.48
C GLY A 123 17.26 -17.51 19.09
N ASN A 124 18.34 -17.14 18.40
CA ASN A 124 19.70 -17.31 18.93
C ASN A 124 19.98 -16.42 20.14
N TYR A 125 19.46 -15.19 20.14
CA TYR A 125 19.58 -14.30 21.29
C TYR A 125 18.79 -14.86 22.49
N HIS A 126 17.53 -15.23 22.27
CA HIS A 126 16.67 -15.72 23.34
C HIS A 126 17.18 -17.04 23.94
N LEU A 127 17.51 -18.03 23.10
CA LEU A 127 18.14 -19.25 23.61
C LEU A 127 19.49 -18.94 24.23
N GLY A 128 20.30 -18.04 23.67
CA GLY A 128 21.57 -17.61 24.26
C GLY A 128 21.43 -17.09 25.69
N THR A 129 20.41 -16.27 25.95
CA THR A 129 20.06 -15.74 27.28
C THR A 129 19.64 -16.86 28.24
N ALA A 130 18.73 -17.75 27.84
CA ALA A 130 18.32 -18.88 28.66
C ALA A 130 19.51 -19.81 28.98
N GLU A 131 20.34 -20.10 27.98
CA GLU A 131 21.53 -20.95 28.14
C GLU A 131 22.58 -20.31 29.06
N ALA A 132 22.70 -18.99 29.10
CA ALA A 132 23.63 -18.31 30.00
C ALA A 132 23.21 -18.48 31.47
N LEU A 133 21.92 -18.48 31.76
CA LEU A 133 21.39 -18.76 33.10
C LEU A 133 21.54 -20.26 33.44
N LEU A 134 21.09 -21.15 32.54
CA LEU A 134 21.07 -22.59 32.79
C LEU A 134 22.46 -23.21 32.94
N ARG A 135 23.49 -22.70 32.23
CA ARG A 135 24.86 -23.20 32.38
C ARG A 135 25.40 -23.06 33.80
N ASN A 136 24.99 -22.00 34.50
CA ASN A 136 25.45 -21.72 35.87
C ASN A 136 24.48 -22.24 36.94
N ALA A 137 23.28 -22.69 36.54
CA ALA A 137 22.23 -23.19 37.44
C ALA A 137 21.73 -24.59 37.04
N PRO A 138 22.59 -25.63 37.03
CA PRO A 138 22.21 -26.98 36.59
C PRO A 138 21.10 -27.64 37.43
N GLN A 139 20.88 -27.16 38.65
CA GLN A 139 19.83 -27.60 39.58
C GLN A 139 18.49 -26.89 39.38
N ALA A 140 18.44 -25.79 38.61
CA ALA A 140 17.21 -25.09 38.34
C ALA A 140 16.31 -25.95 37.43
N ALA A 141 15.03 -26.06 37.79
CA ALA A 141 14.04 -26.61 36.88
C ALA A 141 13.94 -25.70 35.64
N TYR A 142 13.74 -26.32 34.47
CA TYR A 142 13.63 -25.59 33.21
C TYR A 142 12.32 -25.92 32.51
N LEU A 143 11.53 -24.89 32.21
CA LEU A 143 10.23 -25.01 31.57
C LEU A 143 10.21 -24.19 30.28
N ILE A 144 9.53 -24.70 29.26
CA ILE A 144 9.25 -23.99 28.01
C ILE A 144 7.75 -24.11 27.74
N SER A 145 7.08 -23.02 27.36
CA SER A 145 5.67 -23.05 26.96
C SER A 145 5.39 -22.08 25.81
N GLY A 146 4.27 -22.27 25.14
CA GLY A 146 3.65 -21.27 24.25
C GLY A 146 4.47 -20.88 23.03
N GLN A 147 5.49 -21.66 22.67
CA GLN A 147 6.40 -21.30 21.58
C GLN A 147 5.79 -21.61 20.21
N GLN A 148 5.91 -20.66 19.27
CA GLN A 148 5.95 -20.99 17.85
C GLN A 148 7.41 -21.18 17.43
N ILE A 149 7.68 -22.31 16.79
CA ILE A 149 9.01 -22.66 16.29
C ILE A 149 8.93 -22.72 14.78
N THR A 150 9.67 -21.82 14.12
CA THR A 150 9.64 -21.70 12.66
C THR A 150 10.79 -22.48 12.04
N PRO A 151 10.55 -23.36 11.05
CA PRO A 151 11.63 -23.96 10.28
C PRO A 151 12.55 -22.92 9.61
N PRO A 152 13.87 -23.18 9.51
CA PRO A 152 14.60 -24.36 9.97
C PRO A 152 15.07 -24.28 11.44
N PHE A 153 14.58 -23.33 12.24
CA PHE A 153 15.11 -23.07 13.58
C PHE A 153 14.82 -24.20 14.59
N HIS A 154 13.90 -25.13 14.27
CA HIS A 154 13.59 -26.29 15.11
C HIS A 154 14.82 -27.16 15.43
N GLU A 155 15.82 -27.24 14.55
CA GLU A 155 17.07 -27.98 14.83
C GLU A 155 17.87 -27.36 15.98
N ARG A 156 17.94 -26.01 16.00
CA ARG A 156 18.61 -25.25 17.05
C ARG A 156 17.89 -25.39 18.39
N VAL A 157 16.56 -25.45 18.37
CA VAL A 157 15.74 -25.75 19.55
C VAL A 157 15.96 -27.19 20.00
N ALA A 158 15.98 -28.17 19.10
CA ALA A 158 16.22 -29.56 19.45
C ALA A 158 17.59 -29.77 20.12
N LYS A 159 18.64 -29.12 19.60
CA LYS A 159 19.96 -29.12 20.25
C LYS A 159 19.93 -28.50 21.65
N HIS A 160 19.18 -27.43 21.83
CA HIS A 160 19.00 -26.78 23.13
C HIS A 160 18.30 -27.71 24.12
N VAL A 161 17.16 -28.29 23.72
CA VAL A 161 16.35 -29.20 24.54
C VAL A 161 17.15 -30.44 24.96
N ARG A 162 17.90 -31.06 24.04
CA ARG A 162 18.74 -32.22 24.39
C ARG A 162 19.84 -31.89 25.41
N ARG A 163 20.38 -30.67 25.35
CA ARG A 163 21.45 -30.21 26.25
C ARG A 163 20.92 -29.85 27.64
N PHE A 164 19.82 -29.11 27.71
CA PHE A 164 19.32 -28.54 28.97
C PHE A 164 18.13 -29.28 29.58
N ARG A 165 17.54 -30.23 28.84
CA ARG A 165 16.51 -31.18 29.31
C ARG A 165 15.40 -30.48 30.11
N PRO A 166 14.60 -29.62 29.47
CA PRO A 166 13.46 -29.01 30.14
C PRO A 166 12.60 -30.10 30.78
N HIS A 167 12.16 -29.85 32.01
CA HIS A 167 11.21 -30.71 32.71
C HIS A 167 9.87 -30.73 31.97
N LEU A 168 9.62 -29.69 31.17
CA LEU A 168 8.37 -29.46 30.50
C LEU A 168 8.56 -28.60 29.26
N LEU A 169 8.03 -29.07 28.14
CA LEU A 169 8.18 -28.44 26.84
C LEU A 169 6.82 -28.34 26.15
N GLY A 170 6.32 -27.11 26.09
CA GLY A 170 5.06 -26.74 25.47
C GLY A 170 5.26 -25.91 24.21
N VAL A 171 4.49 -26.21 23.16
CA VAL A 171 4.40 -25.39 21.93
C VAL A 171 2.94 -25.03 21.62
N ARG A 172 2.73 -23.92 20.91
CA ARG A 172 1.38 -23.35 20.74
C ARG A 172 0.61 -23.85 19.52
N ASP A 173 1.28 -24.51 18.57
CA ASP A 173 0.69 -24.92 17.29
C ASP A 173 1.16 -26.31 16.84
N GLU A 174 0.35 -26.95 15.99
CA GLU A 174 0.61 -28.30 15.48
C GLU A 174 1.86 -28.39 14.61
N MET A 175 2.17 -27.34 13.85
CA MET A 175 3.37 -27.35 13.00
C MET A 175 4.65 -27.35 13.84
N SER A 176 4.65 -26.63 14.96
CA SER A 176 5.73 -26.66 15.95
C SER A 176 5.87 -28.04 16.60
N LEU A 177 4.76 -28.73 16.91
CA LEU A 177 4.77 -30.10 17.44
C LEU A 177 5.41 -31.07 16.46
N VAL A 178 4.94 -31.07 15.22
CA VAL A 178 5.45 -31.94 14.16
C VAL A 178 6.94 -31.67 13.92
N SER A 179 7.33 -30.40 13.81
CA SER A 179 8.73 -30.02 13.57
C SER A 179 9.68 -30.49 14.68
N LEU A 180 9.25 -30.46 15.95
CA LEU A 180 10.05 -30.97 17.05
C LEU A 180 10.06 -32.50 17.10
N SER A 181 8.93 -33.14 16.83
CA SER A 181 8.83 -34.60 16.77
C SER A 181 9.73 -35.18 15.67
N ASP A 182 9.74 -34.57 14.49
CA ASP A 182 10.62 -34.93 13.38
C ASP A 182 12.10 -34.73 13.74
N ALA A 183 12.39 -33.76 14.62
CA ALA A 183 13.71 -33.54 15.19
C ALA A 183 14.00 -34.46 16.40
N GLY A 184 13.16 -35.44 16.71
CA GLY A 184 13.34 -36.37 17.82
C GLY A 184 13.23 -35.72 19.20
N VAL A 185 12.34 -34.73 19.34
CA VAL A 185 12.04 -34.04 20.61
C VAL A 185 10.55 -34.17 20.92
N ASP A 186 10.25 -34.74 22.07
CA ASP A 186 8.88 -34.85 22.56
C ASP A 186 8.44 -33.53 23.20
N ALA A 187 7.44 -32.89 22.59
CA ALA A 187 6.80 -31.68 23.07
C ALA A 187 5.30 -31.91 23.27
N ILE A 188 4.68 -31.10 24.12
CA ILE A 188 3.25 -31.15 24.41
C ILE A 188 2.61 -29.89 23.84
N PHE A 189 1.35 -29.98 23.42
CA PHE A 189 0.60 -28.79 23.04
C PHE A 189 0.25 -27.97 24.28
N SER A 190 0.79 -26.76 24.35
CA SER A 190 0.51 -25.83 25.44
C SER A 190 -0.51 -24.76 25.09
N PHE A 191 -0.86 -24.63 23.82
CA PHE A 191 -1.47 -23.43 23.24
C PHE A 191 -0.69 -22.16 23.60
N ASP A 192 -1.30 -20.98 23.41
CA ASP A 192 -0.64 -19.68 23.63
C ASP A 192 -0.67 -19.26 25.12
N ASP A 193 0.43 -18.68 25.61
CA ASP A 193 0.51 -18.21 26.99
C ASP A 193 -0.27 -16.93 27.28
N ALA A 194 -0.82 -16.24 26.27
CA ALA A 194 -1.70 -15.10 26.46
C ALA A 194 -3.17 -15.51 26.71
N THR A 195 -3.52 -16.78 26.55
CA THR A 195 -4.92 -17.26 26.47
C THR A 195 -5.80 -16.75 27.61
N GLU A 196 -5.40 -17.00 28.86
CA GLU A 196 -6.21 -16.63 30.02
C GLU A 196 -6.29 -15.09 30.20
N ALA A 197 -5.22 -14.38 29.88
CA ALA A 197 -5.20 -12.91 29.91
C ALA A 197 -6.05 -12.29 28.80
N LEU A 198 -6.11 -12.90 27.61
CA LEU A 198 -6.97 -12.49 26.51
C LEU A 198 -8.46 -12.71 26.82
N GLN A 199 -8.81 -13.84 27.43
CA GLN A 199 -10.17 -14.10 27.92
C GLN A 199 -10.56 -13.09 29.01
N SER A 200 -9.66 -12.84 29.96
CA SER A 200 -9.86 -11.82 31.00
C SER A 200 -10.09 -10.43 30.38
N LEU A 201 -9.26 -10.03 29.42
CA LEU A 201 -9.40 -8.75 28.71
C LEU A 201 -10.76 -8.63 28.01
N THR A 202 -11.24 -9.71 27.38
CA THR A 202 -12.56 -9.78 26.75
C THR A 202 -13.69 -9.49 27.76
N THR A 203 -13.58 -10.00 28.98
CA THR A 203 -14.58 -9.73 30.03
C THR A 203 -14.48 -8.32 30.61
N GLN A 204 -13.32 -7.68 30.53
CA GLN A 204 -13.06 -6.35 31.09
C GLN A 204 -13.38 -5.21 30.10
N LEU A 205 -13.17 -5.45 28.81
CA LEU A 205 -13.44 -4.48 27.77
C LEU A 205 -14.87 -4.62 27.25
N PRO A 206 -15.59 -3.50 27.06
CA PRO A 206 -16.93 -3.52 26.47
C PRO A 206 -16.85 -3.80 24.96
N LEU A 207 -16.69 -5.05 24.56
CA LEU A 207 -16.75 -5.48 23.15
C LEU A 207 -18.20 -5.76 22.74
N GLN A 208 -18.62 -5.26 21.58
CA GLN A 208 -19.96 -5.43 21.04
C GLN A 208 -19.90 -5.98 19.61
N HIS A 209 -20.64 -7.07 19.37
CA HIS A 209 -20.71 -7.75 18.08
C HIS A 209 -21.81 -7.11 17.24
N GLU A 210 -21.52 -5.90 16.78
CA GLU A 210 -22.42 -5.06 15.98
C GLU A 210 -21.72 -4.67 14.68
N THR A 211 -22.47 -4.12 13.74
CA THR A 211 -21.93 -3.67 12.44
C THR A 211 -20.73 -2.74 12.63
N GLY A 212 -19.61 -3.08 11.99
CA GLY A 212 -18.35 -2.33 12.09
C GLY A 212 -17.16 -3.19 11.70
N LEU A 213 -16.06 -2.56 11.31
CA LEU A 213 -14.81 -3.23 10.97
C LEU A 213 -13.74 -2.99 12.05
N LEU A 214 -13.22 -4.06 12.64
CA LEU A 214 -12.03 -4.00 13.49
C LEU A 214 -10.79 -4.23 12.62
N LEU A 215 -9.86 -3.28 12.65
CA LEU A 215 -8.72 -3.27 11.75
C LEU A 215 -7.42 -3.18 12.55
N HIS A 216 -6.48 -4.08 12.28
CA HIS A 216 -5.10 -3.96 12.75
C HIS A 216 -4.16 -4.05 11.54
N LEU A 217 -3.31 -3.05 11.37
CA LEU A 217 -2.37 -2.91 10.27
C LEU A 217 -0.93 -3.01 10.77
N ASN A 218 -0.05 -3.55 9.93
CA ASN A 218 1.38 -3.55 10.18
C ASN A 218 2.14 -3.62 8.86
N SER A 219 3.11 -2.73 8.66
CA SER A 219 3.95 -2.64 7.47
C SER A 219 5.45 -2.73 7.81
N SER A 220 5.82 -3.39 8.90
CA SER A 220 7.22 -3.62 9.27
C SER A 220 7.89 -4.58 8.29
N ASP A 221 9.20 -4.49 8.08
CA ASP A 221 9.91 -5.30 7.06
C ASP A 221 9.76 -6.83 7.26
N TYR A 222 9.60 -7.29 8.50
CA TYR A 222 9.38 -8.70 8.80
C TYR A 222 7.95 -9.18 8.48
N THR A 223 7.03 -8.28 8.16
CA THR A 223 5.70 -8.61 7.61
C THR A 223 5.68 -8.57 6.08
N GLY A 224 6.73 -8.03 5.43
CA GLY A 224 6.78 -7.94 3.98
C GLY A 224 7.78 -6.95 3.35
N THR A 225 7.91 -6.98 2.02
CA THR A 225 8.70 -6.04 1.19
C THR A 225 7.81 -4.94 0.57
N ASP A 226 8.32 -4.08 -0.33
CA ASP A 226 7.51 -3.05 -1.03
C ASP A 226 6.25 -3.59 -1.72
N THR A 227 6.29 -4.84 -2.20
CA THR A 227 5.11 -5.52 -2.75
C THR A 227 4.01 -5.75 -1.71
N ASP A 228 4.36 -5.85 -0.43
CA ASP A 228 3.40 -6.04 0.65
C ASP A 228 2.60 -4.79 1.00
N LEU A 229 3.16 -3.60 0.82
CA LEU A 229 2.37 -2.36 0.91
C LEU A 229 1.32 -2.26 -0.21
N LEU A 230 1.66 -2.72 -1.42
CA LEU A 230 0.69 -2.82 -2.51
C LEU A 230 -0.39 -3.86 -2.22
N ASN A 231 0.00 -5.03 -1.72
CA ASN A 231 -0.95 -6.09 -1.32
C ASN A 231 -1.88 -5.60 -0.20
N LEU A 232 -1.33 -4.92 0.82
CA LEU A 232 -2.11 -4.33 1.91
C LEU A 232 -3.10 -3.28 1.37
N SER A 233 -2.68 -2.45 0.43
CA SER A 233 -3.57 -1.49 -0.24
C SER A 233 -4.70 -2.19 -1.02
N GLY A 234 -4.38 -3.34 -1.63
CA GLY A 234 -5.37 -4.22 -2.28
C GLY A 234 -6.40 -4.76 -1.29
N ASP A 235 -5.94 -5.33 -0.17
CA ASP A 235 -6.81 -5.82 0.90
C ASP A 235 -7.73 -4.72 1.45
N LEU A 236 -7.18 -3.53 1.69
CA LEU A 236 -7.95 -2.36 2.15
C LEU A 236 -9.03 -1.95 1.14
N SER A 237 -8.74 -2.02 -0.17
CA SER A 237 -9.71 -1.75 -1.23
C SER A 237 -10.85 -2.77 -1.27
N ILE A 238 -10.57 -4.01 -0.87
CA ILE A 238 -11.60 -5.06 -0.72
C ILE A 238 -12.46 -4.77 0.53
N LEU A 239 -11.82 -4.42 1.65
CA LEU A 239 -12.50 -4.10 2.91
C LEU A 239 -13.41 -2.86 2.80
N GLU A 240 -12.99 -1.83 2.06
CA GLU A 240 -13.78 -0.62 1.79
C GLU A 240 -15.14 -0.93 1.15
N ARG A 241 -15.21 -1.99 0.34
CA ARG A 241 -16.45 -2.40 -0.35
C ARG A 241 -17.34 -3.28 0.52
N ASN A 242 -16.88 -3.71 1.68
CA ASN A 242 -17.66 -4.54 2.60
C ASN A 242 -18.59 -3.67 3.47
N HIS A 243 -19.81 -4.14 3.73
CA HIS A 243 -20.83 -3.41 4.51
C HIS A 243 -20.37 -3.07 5.94
N SER A 244 -19.51 -3.90 6.52
CA SER A 244 -18.96 -3.70 7.87
C SER A 244 -18.19 -2.39 7.97
N SER A 245 -17.46 -2.01 6.92
CA SER A 245 -16.67 -0.78 6.91
C SER A 245 -17.53 0.49 6.81
N LEU A 246 -18.71 0.41 6.19
CA LEU A 246 -19.66 1.53 6.07
C LEU A 246 -20.26 1.96 7.42
N SER A 247 -20.25 1.06 8.41
CA SER A 247 -20.79 1.30 9.75
C SER A 247 -19.75 1.90 10.71
N GLY A 248 -18.49 1.96 10.30
CA GLY A 248 -17.38 2.52 11.06
C GLY A 248 -16.19 1.59 11.14
N VAL A 249 -14.99 2.17 11.24
CA VAL A 249 -13.73 1.44 11.35
C VAL A 249 -13.09 1.74 12.71
N THR A 250 -12.74 0.70 13.45
CA THR A 250 -11.91 0.80 14.65
C THR A 250 -10.53 0.25 14.36
N LEU A 251 -9.54 1.14 14.29
CA LEU A 251 -8.13 0.81 14.15
C LEU A 251 -7.55 0.42 15.53
N LEU A 252 -6.91 -0.74 15.60
CA LEU A 252 -6.34 -1.34 16.80
C LEU A 252 -4.81 -1.23 16.74
N GLN A 253 -4.22 -0.44 17.62
CA GLN A 253 -2.77 -0.36 17.79
C GLN A 253 -2.31 -1.46 18.76
N ALA A 254 -1.46 -2.37 18.31
CA ALA A 254 -0.95 -3.47 19.12
C ALA A 254 0.50 -3.28 19.60
N PHE A 255 1.24 -2.29 19.10
CA PHE A 255 2.63 -2.06 19.48
C PHE A 255 2.82 -0.65 20.04
N ARG A 256 3.50 -0.54 21.18
CA ARG A 256 4.07 0.72 21.71
C ARG A 256 5.60 0.66 21.61
N ASP A 257 6.07 0.49 20.39
CA ASP A 257 7.48 0.44 20.05
C ASP A 257 7.89 1.70 19.28
N SER A 258 8.89 2.43 19.77
CA SER A 258 9.39 3.67 19.16
C SER A 258 10.48 3.42 18.11
N ARG A 259 10.89 2.17 17.91
CA ARG A 259 11.90 1.80 16.92
C ARG A 259 11.34 1.95 15.50
N HIS A 260 12.15 2.52 14.61
CA HIS A 260 11.75 2.84 13.24
C HIS A 260 11.36 1.62 12.40
N GLU A 261 11.94 0.46 12.67
CA GLU A 261 11.67 -0.79 11.97
C GLU A 261 10.32 -1.43 12.37
N VAL A 262 9.66 -0.92 13.42
CA VAL A 262 8.35 -1.40 13.87
C VAL A 262 7.28 -0.41 13.41
N LEU A 263 6.59 -0.76 12.33
CA LEU A 263 5.54 0.04 11.72
C LEU A 263 4.18 -0.62 11.98
N ASP A 264 3.58 -0.32 13.12
CA ASP A 264 2.26 -0.82 13.50
C ASP A 264 1.13 0.10 12.95
N SER A 265 -0.09 -0.02 13.44
CA SER A 265 -1.27 0.59 12.81
C SER A 265 -1.18 2.11 12.58
N ARG A 266 -0.73 2.89 13.57
CA ARG A 266 -0.59 4.35 13.47
C ARG A 266 0.48 4.76 12.46
N GLU A 267 1.57 4.02 12.40
CA GLU A 267 2.71 4.26 11.52
C GLU A 267 2.37 3.83 10.09
N THR A 268 1.76 2.64 9.95
CA THR A 268 1.27 2.09 8.68
C THR A 268 0.26 3.03 8.03
N LEU A 269 -0.63 3.65 8.81
CA LEU A 269 -1.55 4.67 8.32
C LEU A 269 -0.81 5.82 7.63
N LYS A 270 0.28 6.32 8.22
CA LYS A 270 1.10 7.39 7.63
C LYS A 270 1.78 6.93 6.34
N THR A 271 2.26 5.68 6.31
CA THR A 271 2.91 5.08 5.14
C THR A 271 1.95 4.86 3.97
N LEU A 272 0.69 4.53 4.26
CA LEU A 272 -0.34 4.36 3.24
C LEU A 272 -0.74 5.70 2.60
N ASP A 273 -0.74 6.79 3.37
CA ASP A 273 -1.15 8.14 2.93
C ASP A 273 -2.49 8.07 2.17
N ARG A 274 -2.52 8.45 0.88
CA ARG A 274 -3.73 8.44 0.04
C ARG A 274 -4.27 7.04 -0.27
N ARG A 275 -3.53 5.98 0.07
CA ARG A 275 -3.94 4.58 -0.16
C ARG A 275 -4.80 4.03 0.96
N PHE A 276 -4.91 4.73 2.11
CA PHE A 276 -5.83 4.34 3.17
C PHE A 276 -7.25 4.84 2.83
N PRO A 277 -8.24 3.95 2.62
CA PRO A 277 -9.52 4.34 2.03
C PRO A 277 -10.52 4.91 3.04
N PHE A 278 -10.29 4.77 4.34
CA PHE A 278 -11.29 5.12 5.36
C PHE A 278 -11.13 6.56 5.85
N ALA A 279 -12.18 7.38 5.70
CA ALA A 279 -12.17 8.79 6.09
C ALA A 279 -12.48 9.02 7.57
N ASP A 280 -13.26 8.13 8.21
CA ASP A 280 -13.60 8.19 9.63
C ASP A 280 -13.16 6.89 10.32
N MET A 281 -12.44 7.03 11.41
CA MET A 281 -11.96 5.89 12.19
C MET A 281 -11.74 6.26 13.65
N ARG A 282 -11.89 5.26 14.52
CA ARG A 282 -11.50 5.32 15.93
C ARG A 282 -10.22 4.54 16.15
N LEU A 283 -9.27 5.10 16.88
CA LEU A 283 -8.07 4.40 17.31
C LEU A 283 -8.23 3.85 18.74
N VAL A 284 -7.82 2.60 18.97
CA VAL A 284 -7.74 1.97 20.30
C VAL A 284 -6.32 1.45 20.52
N ASP A 285 -5.67 1.87 21.61
CA ASP A 285 -4.34 1.42 22.01
C ASP A 285 -4.42 0.13 22.85
N LEU A 286 -4.34 -1.02 22.19
CA LEU A 286 -4.42 -2.32 22.85
C LEU A 286 -3.22 -2.61 23.75
N ALA A 287 -2.02 -2.21 23.33
CA ALA A 287 -0.82 -2.37 24.17
C ALA A 287 -0.91 -1.52 25.45
N GLY A 288 -1.46 -0.32 25.35
CA GLY A 288 -1.79 0.51 26.52
C GLY A 288 -2.80 -0.18 27.45
N LEU A 289 -3.88 -0.74 26.89
CA LEU A 289 -4.90 -1.46 27.66
C LEU A 289 -4.39 -2.76 28.29
N ALA A 290 -3.46 -3.46 27.65
CA ALA A 290 -2.85 -4.67 28.22
C ALA A 290 -2.02 -4.36 29.48
N LEU A 291 -1.35 -3.21 29.50
CA LEU A 291 -0.58 -2.74 30.67
C LEU A 291 -1.53 -2.21 31.75
N ASN A 292 -2.45 -1.33 31.36
CA ASN A 292 -3.40 -0.66 32.24
C ASN A 292 -4.83 -0.86 31.69
N PRO A 293 -5.54 -1.91 32.12
CA PRO A 293 -6.91 -2.17 31.67
C PRO A 293 -7.89 -1.22 32.36
N ASP A 294 -7.81 0.05 32.00
CA ASP A 294 -8.80 1.04 32.40
C ASP A 294 -10.09 0.86 31.58
N ARG A 295 -11.22 1.25 32.17
CA ARG A 295 -12.50 1.20 31.45
C ARG A 295 -12.46 2.14 30.26
N LEU A 296 -12.67 1.56 29.07
CA LEU A 296 -12.88 2.35 27.86
C LEU A 296 -14.17 3.15 27.98
N PRO A 297 -14.17 4.45 27.63
CA PRO A 297 -15.36 5.30 27.70
C PRO A 297 -16.43 4.93 26.67
N LYS A 298 -16.05 4.21 25.61
CA LYS A 298 -16.94 3.73 24.55
C LYS A 298 -16.64 2.26 24.23
N PRO A 299 -17.67 1.45 23.94
CA PRO A 299 -17.51 0.05 23.53
C PRO A 299 -16.67 -0.07 22.27
N ILE A 300 -15.91 -1.16 22.12
CA ILE A 300 -15.29 -1.54 20.86
C ILE A 300 -16.35 -2.30 20.06
N THR A 301 -16.72 -1.80 18.89
CA THR A 301 -17.81 -2.34 18.07
C THR A 301 -17.26 -2.88 16.76
N GLY A 302 -17.59 -4.12 16.42
CA GLY A 302 -17.33 -4.64 15.09
C GLY A 302 -17.84 -6.07 14.89
N GLU A 303 -18.22 -6.34 13.64
CA GLU A 303 -18.81 -7.59 13.18
C GLU A 303 -17.72 -8.55 12.73
N VAL A 304 -16.67 -8.00 12.11
CA VAL A 304 -15.52 -8.75 11.59
C VAL A 304 -14.21 -8.03 11.89
N GLY A 305 -13.15 -8.81 12.04
CA GLY A 305 -11.79 -8.35 12.20
C GLY A 305 -10.91 -8.64 10.99
N TYR A 306 -10.04 -7.69 10.65
CA TYR A 306 -8.87 -7.90 9.81
C TYR A 306 -7.63 -7.53 10.61
N SER A 307 -6.63 -8.41 10.66
CA SER A 307 -5.46 -8.19 11.50
C SER A 307 -4.15 -8.61 10.83
N CYS A 308 -3.12 -7.79 10.95
CA CYS A 308 -1.72 -8.20 10.74
C CYS A 308 -1.02 -8.79 11.98
N SER A 309 -1.71 -8.91 13.12
CA SER A 309 -1.17 -9.45 14.38
C SER A 309 -1.90 -10.73 14.82
N TYR A 310 -1.12 -11.77 15.11
CA TYR A 310 -1.62 -13.04 15.62
C TYR A 310 -2.42 -12.88 16.90
N HIS A 311 -1.91 -12.13 17.88
CA HIS A 311 -2.56 -12.01 19.18
C HIS A 311 -3.82 -11.13 19.12
N VAL A 312 -3.87 -10.15 18.21
CA VAL A 312 -5.11 -9.40 17.96
C VAL A 312 -6.16 -10.30 17.31
N ALA A 313 -5.78 -11.13 16.33
CA ALA A 313 -6.71 -12.06 15.70
C ALA A 313 -7.23 -13.11 16.70
N LEU A 314 -6.33 -13.71 17.50
CA LEU A 314 -6.70 -14.66 18.56
C LEU A 314 -7.64 -14.02 19.59
N TRP A 315 -7.35 -12.79 20.02
CA TRP A 315 -8.20 -12.06 20.95
C TRP A 315 -9.62 -11.92 20.42
N LEU A 316 -9.77 -11.44 19.18
CA LEU A 316 -11.07 -11.24 18.55
C LEU A 316 -11.82 -12.58 18.40
N GLN A 317 -11.14 -13.64 17.97
CA GLN A 317 -11.74 -14.98 17.87
C GLN A 317 -12.20 -15.52 19.23
N LEU A 318 -11.39 -15.39 20.28
CA LEU A 318 -11.76 -15.77 21.65
C LEU A 318 -12.91 -14.93 22.19
N ALA A 319 -13.03 -13.69 21.74
CA ALA A 319 -14.13 -12.81 22.07
C ALA A 319 -15.41 -13.11 21.27
N GLY A 320 -15.34 -13.97 20.25
CA GLY A 320 -16.45 -14.36 19.39
C GLY A 320 -16.65 -13.47 18.16
N VAL A 321 -15.67 -12.64 17.82
CA VAL A 321 -15.62 -11.87 16.57
C VAL A 321 -14.77 -12.63 15.55
N PRO A 322 -15.35 -13.07 14.41
CA PRO A 322 -14.58 -13.65 13.32
C PRO A 322 -13.46 -12.69 12.90
N CYS A 323 -12.21 -13.18 12.83
CA CYS A 323 -11.08 -12.37 12.42
C CYS A 323 -10.19 -13.10 11.42
N TRP A 324 -9.88 -12.40 10.33
CA TRP A 324 -8.92 -12.83 9.34
C TRP A 324 -7.53 -12.25 9.64
N LEU A 325 -6.53 -13.12 9.71
CA LEU A 325 -5.13 -12.76 9.88
C LEU A 325 -4.50 -12.66 8.49
N ARG A 326 -3.91 -11.51 8.17
CA ARG A 326 -3.10 -11.33 6.96
C ARG A 326 -1.92 -12.30 6.98
N HIS A 327 -1.80 -13.08 5.91
CA HIS A 327 -0.71 -14.03 5.70
C HIS A 327 -0.29 -14.07 4.23
N GLY A 328 0.70 -14.88 3.88
CA GLY A 328 1.36 -14.84 2.56
C GLY A 328 2.87 -15.13 2.59
N ASN A 329 3.41 -15.46 3.75
CA ASN A 329 4.75 -16.01 3.92
C ASN A 329 4.70 -17.15 4.94
N GLY A 330 5.68 -18.07 4.89
CA GLY A 330 5.65 -19.28 5.72
C GLY A 330 5.53 -19.02 7.24
N PHE A 331 6.06 -17.89 7.73
CA PHE A 331 5.95 -17.52 9.14
C PHE A 331 4.52 -17.13 9.54
N TYR A 332 3.82 -16.38 8.70
CA TYR A 332 2.42 -15.99 8.92
C TYR A 332 1.43 -17.07 8.50
N ASP A 333 1.78 -17.94 7.56
CA ASP A 333 0.93 -19.08 7.19
C ASP A 333 0.81 -20.08 8.35
N GLN A 334 1.91 -20.30 9.10
CA GLN A 334 1.88 -21.07 10.35
C GLN A 334 0.94 -20.43 11.39
N LYS A 335 1.01 -19.09 11.54
CA LYS A 335 0.13 -18.34 12.46
C LYS A 335 -1.34 -18.44 12.05
N ALA A 336 -1.64 -18.29 10.76
CA ALA A 336 -2.99 -18.42 10.23
C ALA A 336 -3.55 -19.83 10.46
N GLY A 337 -2.72 -20.86 10.22
CA GLY A 337 -3.06 -22.26 10.52
C GLY A 337 -3.36 -22.52 12.00
N ALA A 338 -2.54 -21.95 12.91
CA ALA A 338 -2.78 -22.04 14.35
C ALA A 338 -4.10 -21.38 14.80
N LEU A 339 -4.55 -20.36 14.07
CA LEU A 339 -5.85 -19.68 14.26
C LEU A 339 -6.99 -20.30 13.45
N GLN A 340 -6.77 -21.45 12.81
CA GLN A 340 -7.76 -22.15 11.97
C GLN A 340 -8.33 -21.29 10.83
N ILE A 341 -7.55 -20.32 10.34
CA ILE A 341 -7.95 -19.48 9.21
C ILE A 341 -7.69 -20.24 7.92
N THR A 342 -8.77 -20.68 7.29
CA THR A 342 -8.73 -21.48 6.05
C THR A 342 -9.31 -20.74 4.84
N GLN A 343 -10.07 -19.67 5.07
CA GLN A 343 -10.68 -18.86 4.02
C GLN A 343 -9.71 -17.79 3.50
N GLY A 344 -9.75 -17.54 2.19
CA GLY A 344 -9.19 -16.30 1.64
C GLY A 344 -10.06 -15.09 2.01
N LEU A 345 -9.48 -13.87 1.96
CA LEU A 345 -10.12 -12.64 2.43
C LEU A 345 -11.53 -12.41 1.85
N GLU A 346 -11.71 -12.52 0.53
CA GLU A 346 -13.04 -12.31 -0.09
C GLU A 346 -14.07 -13.36 0.34
N ALA A 347 -13.65 -14.62 0.53
CA ALA A 347 -14.55 -15.67 1.02
C ALA A 347 -14.95 -15.40 2.47
N PHE A 348 -13.97 -15.04 3.31
CA PHE A 348 -14.19 -14.63 4.69
C PHE A 348 -15.16 -13.45 4.80
N LEU A 349 -15.00 -12.41 3.99
CA LEU A 349 -15.88 -11.23 4.05
C LEU A 349 -17.32 -11.49 3.57
N ARG A 350 -17.55 -12.53 2.77
CA ARG A 350 -18.90 -12.95 2.36
C ARG A 350 -19.59 -13.79 3.43
N GLU A 351 -18.83 -14.67 4.07
CA GLU A 351 -19.33 -15.59 5.09
C GLU A 351 -18.25 -15.77 6.18
N PRO A 352 -18.19 -14.84 7.16
CA PRO A 352 -17.14 -14.83 8.17
C PRO A 352 -17.25 -16.06 9.07
N THR A 353 -16.23 -16.91 9.05
CA THR A 353 -16.17 -18.09 9.92
C THR A 353 -15.47 -17.74 11.24
N LEU A 354 -16.13 -18.03 12.36
CA LEU A 354 -15.51 -18.00 13.68
C LEU A 354 -14.71 -19.30 13.90
N ALA A 355 -13.44 -19.19 14.26
CA ALA A 355 -12.60 -20.34 14.59
C ALA A 355 -13.09 -21.04 15.87
N ASP A 356 -13.09 -22.38 15.88
CA ASP A 356 -13.47 -23.17 17.05
C ASP A 356 -12.22 -23.57 17.84
N HIS A 357 -11.91 -22.79 18.89
CA HIS A 357 -10.79 -23.06 19.77
C HIS A 357 -11.09 -24.05 20.90
N SER A 358 -12.27 -24.70 20.94
CA SER A 358 -12.66 -25.57 22.06
C SER A 358 -11.62 -26.67 22.35
N ALA A 359 -11.12 -27.35 21.32
CA ALA A 359 -10.08 -28.38 21.47
C ALA A 359 -8.73 -27.80 21.92
N ASN A 360 -8.37 -26.60 21.46
CA ASN A 360 -7.15 -25.91 21.89
C ASN A 360 -7.23 -25.51 23.37
N LEU A 361 -8.40 -25.02 23.81
CA LEU A 361 -8.66 -24.63 25.19
C LEU A 361 -8.70 -25.83 26.14
N GLU A 362 -9.24 -26.97 25.70
CA GLU A 362 -9.19 -28.22 26.46
C GLU A 362 -7.73 -28.69 26.69
N ARG A 363 -6.92 -28.70 25.63
CA ARG A 363 -5.50 -29.06 25.71
C ARG A 363 -4.71 -28.04 26.54
N ARG A 364 -5.03 -26.75 26.43
CA ARG A 364 -4.48 -25.70 27.32
C ARG A 364 -4.79 -26.00 28.78
N SER A 365 -6.03 -26.36 29.10
CA SER A 365 -6.42 -26.72 30.46
C SER A 365 -5.63 -27.92 30.99
N ALA A 366 -5.51 -29.00 30.20
CA ALA A 366 -4.69 -30.15 30.55
C ALA A 366 -3.22 -29.78 30.77
N TRP A 367 -2.69 -28.91 29.90
CA TRP A 367 -1.34 -28.38 30.04
C TRP A 367 -1.17 -27.58 31.34
N LEU A 368 -2.09 -26.69 31.70
CA LEU A 368 -2.02 -25.94 32.96
C LEU A 368 -2.00 -26.85 34.20
N GLN A 369 -2.67 -28.01 34.17
CA GLN A 369 -2.60 -28.96 35.28
C GLN A 369 -1.19 -29.57 35.41
N LEU A 370 -0.56 -29.92 34.29
CA LEU A 370 0.82 -30.40 34.26
C LEU A 370 1.81 -29.31 34.70
N TYR A 371 1.60 -28.06 34.27
CA TYR A 371 2.39 -26.91 34.70
C TYR A 371 2.31 -26.73 36.22
N LYS A 372 1.09 -26.67 36.77
CA LYS A 372 0.86 -26.49 38.21
C LYS A 372 1.50 -27.61 39.03
N LYS A 373 1.32 -28.86 38.60
CA LYS A 373 1.97 -30.01 39.24
C LYS A 373 3.49 -29.86 39.23
N THR A 374 4.07 -29.61 38.05
CA THR A 374 5.51 -29.49 37.91
C THR A 374 6.08 -28.36 38.76
N ILE A 375 5.46 -27.18 38.74
CA ILE A 375 5.87 -26.04 39.56
C ILE A 375 5.78 -26.37 41.06
N GLY A 376 4.75 -27.09 41.50
CA GLY A 376 4.60 -27.55 42.88
C GLY A 376 5.63 -28.59 43.31
N ASP A 377 6.10 -29.43 42.38
CA ASP A 377 7.09 -30.48 42.60
C ASP A 377 8.54 -29.95 42.59
N ILE A 378 8.78 -28.70 42.18
CA ILE A 378 10.11 -28.08 42.23
C ILE A 378 10.53 -27.95 43.69
N GLY A 379 11.65 -28.58 44.05
CA GLY A 379 12.25 -28.48 45.38
C GLY A 379 12.88 -27.11 45.66
N ASP A 380 13.20 -26.85 46.93
CA ASP A 380 14.01 -25.70 47.29
C ASP A 380 15.46 -25.89 46.88
N VAL A 381 16.08 -24.79 46.45
CA VAL A 381 17.49 -24.72 46.12
C VAL A 381 18.18 -23.80 47.12
N ASP A 382 19.33 -24.21 47.66
CA ASP A 382 20.20 -23.38 48.51
C ASP A 382 21.58 -23.24 47.86
N THR A 383 21.65 -22.44 46.81
CA THR A 383 22.86 -22.25 46.01
C THR A 383 22.92 -20.83 45.49
N SER A 384 24.12 -20.29 45.32
CA SER A 384 24.35 -19.04 44.59
C SER A 384 24.85 -19.35 43.18
N VAL A 385 24.20 -18.77 42.17
CA VAL A 385 24.54 -18.91 40.75
C VAL A 385 25.33 -17.69 40.33
N GLU A 386 26.61 -17.84 40.02
CA GLU A 386 27.43 -16.74 39.52
C GLU A 386 27.15 -16.49 38.01
N LEU A 387 26.93 -15.22 37.64
CA LEU A 387 26.57 -14.81 36.28
C LEU A 387 27.61 -13.91 35.61
N LEU A 388 28.48 -13.24 36.39
CA LEU A 388 29.42 -12.29 35.83
C LEU A 388 30.66 -13.00 35.27
N ASN A 389 30.85 -12.91 33.95
CA ASN A 389 32.07 -13.37 33.31
C ASN A 389 33.08 -12.22 33.22
N VAL A 390 34.13 -12.27 34.04
CA VAL A 390 35.12 -11.18 34.19
C VAL A 390 36.04 -11.05 32.95
N ASP A 391 36.13 -12.11 32.13
CA ASP A 391 37.17 -12.26 31.09
C ASP A 391 36.74 -11.93 29.66
N ALA A 392 35.56 -11.33 29.47
CA ALA A 392 35.04 -11.07 28.14
C ALA A 392 35.77 -9.89 27.43
N PRO A 393 36.26 -10.08 26.19
CA PRO A 393 37.16 -9.13 25.51
C PRO A 393 36.49 -7.88 24.94
N THR A 394 35.16 -7.73 25.08
CA THR A 394 34.44 -6.60 24.51
C THR A 394 34.51 -5.38 25.42
N GLY A 395 35.04 -4.27 24.89
CA GLY A 395 35.00 -2.97 25.56
C GLY A 395 33.55 -2.53 25.85
N PRO A 396 33.34 -1.75 26.92
CA PRO A 396 32.01 -1.27 27.30
C PRO A 396 31.40 -0.38 26.20
N VAL A 397 30.11 -0.57 25.94
CA VAL A 397 29.28 0.25 25.04
C VAL A 397 28.30 1.06 25.89
N SER A 398 28.15 2.36 25.61
CA SER A 398 27.13 3.17 26.29
C SER A 398 25.73 2.72 25.88
N LEU A 399 24.82 2.58 26.85
CA LEU A 399 23.40 2.31 26.57
C LEU A 399 22.84 3.41 25.65
N GLN A 400 22.10 3.00 24.62
CA GLN A 400 21.24 3.87 23.83
C GLN A 400 19.80 3.59 24.20
N PHE A 401 19.03 4.65 24.50
CA PHE A 401 17.61 4.50 24.77
C PHE A 401 16.84 4.05 23.53
N LYS A 402 15.85 3.17 23.73
CA LYS A 402 14.96 2.64 22.70
C LYS A 402 14.38 3.75 21.82
N GLY A 403 14.45 3.58 20.51
CA GLY A 403 13.92 4.53 19.52
C GLY A 403 14.80 5.77 19.27
N ARG A 404 15.97 5.88 19.91
CA ARG A 404 17.00 6.83 19.48
C ARG A 404 17.88 6.14 18.45
N PRO A 405 17.90 6.61 17.18
CA PRO A 405 18.70 5.98 16.16
C PRO A 405 20.18 6.11 16.53
N THR A 406 20.91 5.00 16.42
CA THR A 406 22.36 4.97 16.60
C THR A 406 23.03 5.84 15.54
N GLN A 407 24.26 6.30 15.78
CA GLN A 407 24.99 7.05 14.75
C GLN A 407 25.12 6.24 13.45
N THR A 408 25.28 4.91 13.54
CA THR A 408 25.33 4.02 12.39
C THR A 408 24.00 3.95 11.65
N GLU A 409 22.86 3.86 12.34
CA GLU A 409 21.52 3.90 11.73
C GLU A 409 21.21 5.26 11.11
N ILE A 410 21.60 6.35 11.77
CA ILE A 410 21.51 7.70 11.20
C ILE A 410 22.34 7.76 9.92
N ILE A 411 23.58 7.26 9.93
CA ILE A 411 24.44 7.25 8.74
C ILE A 411 23.85 6.37 7.62
N ALA A 412 23.35 5.18 7.95
CA ALA A 412 22.74 4.28 6.97
C ALA A 412 21.47 4.88 6.36
N SER A 413 20.59 5.44 7.19
CA SER A 413 19.38 6.14 6.75
C SER A 413 19.72 7.35 5.88
N LEU A 414 20.75 8.14 6.25
CA LEU A 414 21.22 9.25 5.42
C LEU A 414 21.82 8.76 4.10
N GLN A 415 22.53 7.63 4.09
CA GLN A 415 23.08 7.04 2.86
C GLN A 415 21.98 6.56 1.91
N GLU A 416 20.94 5.94 2.44
CA GLU A 416 19.77 5.52 1.68
C GLU A 416 19.02 6.73 1.10
N GLN A 417 18.75 7.76 1.92
CA GLN A 417 18.15 9.01 1.45
C GLN A 417 18.99 9.69 0.37
N ILE A 418 20.32 9.66 0.48
CA ILE A 418 21.23 10.17 -0.56
C ILE A 418 21.11 9.34 -1.84
N SER A 419 20.98 8.01 -1.74
CA SER A 419 20.80 7.13 -2.89
C SER A 419 19.48 7.41 -3.61
N GLU A 420 18.37 7.48 -2.88
CA GLU A 420 17.06 7.82 -3.45
C GLU A 420 17.06 9.22 -4.09
N PHE A 421 17.69 10.20 -3.44
CA PHE A 421 17.81 11.55 -3.97
C PHE A 421 18.61 11.60 -5.26
N ARG A 422 19.67 10.79 -5.38
CA ARG A 422 20.44 10.64 -6.63
C ARG A 422 19.58 10.04 -7.73
N GLU A 423 18.85 8.97 -7.46
CA GLU A 423 17.99 8.33 -8.45
C GLU A 423 16.87 9.26 -8.94
N ARG A 424 16.20 9.99 -8.02
CA ARG A 424 15.20 11.01 -8.38
C ARG A 424 15.79 12.12 -9.25
N ASN A 425 16.98 12.61 -8.93
CA ASN A 425 17.67 13.61 -9.76
C ASN A 425 18.02 13.09 -11.15
N GLU A 426 18.48 11.83 -11.26
CA GLU A 426 18.76 11.23 -12.57
C GLU A 426 17.51 11.10 -13.44
N VAL A 427 16.36 10.76 -12.85
CA VAL A 427 15.06 10.72 -13.56
C VAL A 427 14.64 12.13 -13.99
N GLN A 428 14.79 13.13 -13.12
CA GLN A 428 14.50 14.53 -13.47
C GLN A 428 15.41 15.04 -14.60
N HIS A 429 16.71 14.75 -14.56
CA HIS A 429 17.63 15.10 -15.65
C HIS A 429 17.26 14.44 -16.97
N ARG A 430 16.85 13.16 -16.95
CA ARG A 430 16.35 12.45 -18.13
C ARG A 430 15.08 13.10 -18.69
N ASN A 431 14.14 13.49 -17.83
CA ASN A 431 12.91 14.16 -18.23
C ASN A 431 13.19 15.55 -18.82
N LEU A 432 14.05 16.35 -18.20
CA LEU A 432 14.44 17.66 -18.70
C LEU A 432 15.15 17.57 -20.06
N ALA A 433 16.01 16.57 -20.26
CA ALA A 433 16.65 16.32 -21.55
C ALA A 433 15.61 15.93 -22.62
N ARG A 434 14.59 15.14 -22.26
CA ARG A 434 13.48 14.80 -23.16
C ARG A 434 12.64 16.01 -23.52
N GLU A 435 12.28 16.85 -22.55
CA GLU A 435 11.52 18.09 -22.78
C GLU A 435 12.29 19.07 -23.67
N THR A 436 13.61 19.19 -23.45
CA THR A 436 14.47 20.03 -24.28
C THR A 436 14.49 19.55 -25.74
N ARG A 437 14.62 18.23 -25.98
CA ARG A 437 14.52 17.65 -27.34
C ARG A 437 13.16 17.90 -27.99
N LEU A 438 12.07 17.74 -27.23
CA LEU A 438 10.71 18.01 -27.73
C LEU A 438 10.52 19.49 -28.07
N LYS A 439 11.07 20.38 -27.23
CA LYS A 439 11.08 21.82 -27.48
C LYS A 439 11.83 22.13 -28.77
N ASP A 440 13.03 21.59 -28.97
CA ASP A 440 13.82 21.78 -30.19
C ASP A 440 13.08 21.27 -31.44
N GLU A 441 12.44 20.10 -31.36
CA GLU A 441 11.62 19.57 -32.46
C GLU A 441 10.43 20.49 -32.77
N LEU A 442 9.72 20.97 -31.75
CA LEU A 442 8.61 21.90 -31.92
C LEU A 442 9.06 23.23 -32.51
N TYR A 443 10.18 23.78 -32.06
CA TYR A 443 10.77 24.99 -32.64
C TYR A 443 11.14 24.77 -34.12
N GLY A 444 11.72 23.62 -34.47
CA GLY A 444 12.00 23.25 -35.85
C GLY A 444 10.73 23.16 -36.71
N ARG A 445 9.65 22.56 -36.18
CA ARG A 445 8.35 22.51 -36.86
C ARG A 445 7.73 23.89 -37.04
N VAL A 446 7.77 24.73 -36.01
CA VAL A 446 7.26 26.11 -36.08
C VAL A 446 8.02 26.90 -37.14
N GLN A 447 9.36 26.85 -37.15
CA GLN A 447 10.16 27.51 -38.19
C GLN A 447 9.83 26.98 -39.59
N GLY A 448 9.68 25.68 -39.75
CA GLY A 448 9.27 25.07 -41.03
C GLY A 448 7.88 25.54 -41.50
N LEU A 449 6.91 25.64 -40.59
CA LEU A 449 5.58 26.18 -40.88
C LEU A 449 5.63 27.67 -41.22
N THR A 450 6.40 28.47 -40.50
CA THR A 450 6.60 29.90 -40.79
C THR A 450 7.21 30.11 -42.17
N SER A 451 8.19 29.29 -42.55
CA SER A 451 8.79 29.30 -43.89
C SER A 451 7.75 28.96 -44.97
N ARG A 452 6.94 27.90 -44.78
CA ARG A 452 5.85 27.55 -45.71
C ARG A 452 4.78 28.64 -45.81
N ILE A 453 4.38 29.27 -44.70
CA ILE A 453 3.42 30.38 -44.72
C ILE A 453 3.99 31.55 -45.53
N THR A 454 5.29 31.83 -45.39
CA THR A 454 5.97 32.88 -46.15
C THR A 454 5.99 32.56 -47.65
N GLU A 455 6.31 31.31 -48.02
CA GLU A 455 6.25 30.83 -49.41
C GLU A 455 4.85 30.94 -50.00
N ILE A 456 3.82 30.48 -49.28
CA ILE A 456 2.41 30.58 -49.69
C ILE A 456 2.01 32.04 -49.84
N GLY A 457 2.41 32.92 -48.90
CA GLY A 457 2.13 34.35 -48.97
C GLY A 457 2.78 35.04 -50.17
N ASN A 458 3.97 34.59 -50.58
CA ASN A 458 4.63 35.08 -51.79
C ASN A 458 3.94 34.58 -53.06
N ALA A 459 3.59 33.28 -53.12
CA ALA A 459 2.84 32.71 -54.24
C ALA A 459 1.44 33.35 -54.39
N TYR A 460 0.78 33.64 -53.28
CA TYR A 460 -0.50 34.34 -53.27
C TYR A 460 -0.37 35.77 -53.81
N ARG A 461 0.65 36.52 -53.38
CA ARG A 461 0.94 37.86 -53.93
C ARG A 461 1.22 37.82 -55.43
N GLU A 462 2.00 36.84 -55.89
CA GLU A 462 2.25 36.68 -57.33
C GLU A 462 0.96 36.40 -58.11
N LYS A 463 0.06 35.58 -57.54
CA LYS A 463 -1.25 35.31 -58.12
C LYS A 463 -2.14 36.55 -58.14
N GLU A 464 -2.16 37.36 -57.09
CA GLU A 464 -2.90 38.63 -57.08
C GLU A 464 -2.39 39.60 -58.14
N VAL A 465 -1.07 39.71 -58.31
CA VAL A 465 -0.47 40.55 -59.36
C VAL A 465 -0.89 40.05 -60.76
N ARG A 466 -0.88 38.73 -60.98
CA ARG A 466 -1.34 38.14 -62.25
C ARG A 466 -2.83 38.37 -62.47
N LEU A 467 -3.66 38.22 -61.43
CA LEU A 467 -5.11 38.46 -61.49
C LEU A 467 -5.42 39.92 -61.85
N ALA A 468 -4.75 40.87 -61.19
CA ALA A 468 -4.88 42.29 -61.49
C ALA A 468 -4.47 42.62 -62.94
N ALA A 469 -3.40 42.00 -63.44
CA ALA A 469 -2.98 42.15 -64.84
C ALA A 469 -4.01 41.56 -65.82
N THR A 470 -4.61 40.41 -65.52
CA THR A 470 -5.68 39.83 -66.34
C THR A 470 -6.98 40.64 -66.27
N ASP A 471 -7.36 41.17 -65.12
CA ASP A 471 -8.54 42.02 -64.99
C ASP A 471 -8.39 43.31 -65.79
N GLU A 472 -7.18 43.88 -65.82
CA GLU A 472 -6.87 45.03 -66.66
C GLU A 472 -6.95 44.68 -68.15
N GLN A 473 -6.43 43.51 -68.57
CA GLN A 473 -6.59 43.03 -69.95
C GLN A 473 -8.06 42.79 -70.32
N ILE A 474 -8.85 42.22 -69.42
CA ILE A 474 -10.30 42.02 -69.63
C ILE A 474 -11.01 43.37 -69.75
N ARG A 475 -10.63 44.36 -68.93
CA ARG A 475 -11.18 45.72 -68.99
C ARG A 475 -10.88 46.38 -70.33
N ILE A 476 -9.63 46.28 -70.81
CA ILE A 476 -9.22 46.78 -72.13
C ILE A 476 -10.00 46.08 -73.23
N ALA A 477 -10.11 44.75 -73.19
CA ALA A 477 -10.85 43.97 -74.19
C ALA A 477 -12.35 44.31 -74.20
N ARG A 478 -12.97 44.50 -73.02
CA ARG A 478 -14.37 44.92 -72.90
C ARG A 478 -14.59 46.30 -73.50
N ASN A 479 -13.73 47.27 -73.20
CA ASN A 479 -13.80 48.61 -73.77
C ASN A 479 -13.67 48.58 -75.30
N GLU A 480 -12.80 47.73 -75.84
CA GLU A 480 -12.64 47.57 -77.28
C GLU A 480 -13.85 46.88 -77.93
N VAL A 481 -14.43 45.87 -77.29
CA VAL A 481 -15.69 45.25 -77.73
C VAL A 481 -16.83 46.27 -77.72
N GLU A 482 -16.97 47.07 -76.66
CA GLU A 482 -18.00 48.12 -76.58
C GLU A 482 -17.80 49.18 -77.67
N ARG A 483 -16.55 49.61 -77.90
CA ARG A 483 -16.19 50.54 -78.98
C ARG A 483 -16.52 49.96 -80.36
N LEU A 484 -16.14 48.72 -80.64
CA LEU A 484 -16.45 48.04 -81.90
C LEU A 484 -17.96 47.85 -82.09
N THR A 485 -18.69 47.54 -81.01
CA THR A 485 -20.15 47.40 -81.03
C THR A 485 -20.83 48.74 -81.28
N ALA A 486 -20.35 49.83 -80.68
CA ALA A 486 -20.83 51.18 -80.93
C ALA A 486 -20.54 51.63 -82.37
N LEU A 487 -19.37 51.28 -82.92
CA LEU A 487 -18.99 51.55 -84.30
C LEU A 487 -19.87 50.74 -85.28
N GLN A 488 -20.16 49.49 -84.96
CA GLN A 488 -21.08 48.65 -85.73
C GLN A 488 -22.52 49.20 -85.69
N ALA A 489 -22.99 49.66 -84.52
CA ALA A 489 -24.28 50.31 -84.37
C ALA A 489 -24.36 51.62 -85.16
N SER A 490 -23.29 52.42 -85.19
CA SER A 490 -23.23 53.65 -85.99
C SER A 490 -23.29 53.34 -87.50
N ILE A 491 -22.55 52.32 -87.97
CA ILE A 491 -22.61 51.82 -89.36
C ILE A 491 -24.03 51.34 -89.71
N TYR A 492 -24.68 50.58 -88.83
CA TYR A 492 -26.05 50.10 -89.07
C TYR A 492 -27.12 51.20 -89.02
N SER A 493 -26.85 52.30 -88.31
CA SER A 493 -27.75 53.45 -88.21
C SER A 493 -27.56 54.48 -89.33
N SER A 494 -26.47 54.37 -90.11
CA SER A 494 -26.17 55.31 -91.19
C SER A 494 -27.22 55.24 -92.30
N THR A 495 -27.54 56.41 -92.86
CA THR A 495 -28.55 56.60 -93.89
C THR A 495 -28.22 55.82 -95.17
N SER A 496 -26.92 55.60 -95.45
CA SER A 496 -26.47 54.79 -96.59
C SER A 496 -26.70 53.29 -96.38
N TRP A 497 -26.59 52.77 -95.15
CA TRP A 497 -26.88 51.36 -94.86
C TRP A 497 -28.38 51.06 -94.87
N ARG A 498 -29.20 51.97 -94.33
CA ARG A 498 -30.66 51.85 -94.34
C ARG A 498 -31.26 51.87 -95.76
N VAL A 499 -30.71 52.68 -96.67
CA VAL A 499 -31.17 52.79 -98.06
C VAL A 499 -30.69 51.63 -98.94
N THR A 500 -29.49 51.07 -98.68
CA THR A 500 -28.96 49.95 -99.48
C THR A 500 -29.40 48.56 -99.00
N ARG A 501 -30.03 48.44 -97.82
CA ARG A 501 -30.52 47.16 -97.26
C ARG A 501 -31.51 46.40 -98.16
N PRO A 502 -32.52 47.03 -98.79
CA PRO A 502 -33.41 46.35 -99.73
C PRO A 502 -32.68 45.94 -101.01
N LEU A 503 -31.80 46.82 -101.52
CA LEU A 503 -31.03 46.57 -102.74
C LEU A 503 -30.02 45.43 -102.58
N ARG A 504 -29.44 45.24 -101.39
CA ARG A 504 -28.55 44.11 -101.08
C ARG A 504 -29.32 42.79 -100.90
N ALA A 505 -30.52 42.81 -100.33
CA ALA A 505 -31.38 41.63 -100.30
C ALA A 505 -31.81 41.20 -101.72
N ILE A 506 -32.11 42.17 -102.59
CA ILE A 506 -32.43 41.92 -104.00
C ILE A 506 -31.20 41.43 -104.78
N SER A 507 -30.04 42.07 -104.63
CA SER A 507 -28.78 41.64 -105.26
C SER A 507 -28.35 40.24 -104.82
N ARG A 508 -28.50 39.91 -103.53
CA ARG A 508 -28.19 38.58 -102.97
C ARG A 508 -29.16 37.51 -103.52
N TYR A 509 -30.43 37.84 -103.72
CA TYR A 509 -31.41 36.96 -104.37
C TYR A 509 -31.15 36.78 -105.87
N VAL A 510 -30.79 37.83 -106.61
CA VAL A 510 -30.44 37.72 -108.04
C VAL A 510 -29.21 36.84 -108.24
N ARG A 511 -28.24 36.90 -107.32
CA ARG A 511 -26.97 36.15 -107.42
C ARG A 511 -27.07 34.71 -106.92
N HIS A 512 -27.83 34.45 -105.85
CA HIS A 512 -27.86 33.13 -105.18
C HIS A 512 -29.24 32.45 -105.21
N ARG A 513 -30.26 33.08 -105.82
CA ARG A 513 -31.67 32.64 -105.86
C ARG A 513 -32.33 32.44 -104.47
N HIS A 514 -31.69 32.88 -103.38
CA HIS A 514 -32.16 32.72 -101.99
C HIS A 514 -31.91 34.02 -101.19
N PHE A 515 -32.63 34.26 -100.08
CA PHE A 515 -32.57 35.52 -99.33
C PHE A 515 -31.67 35.52 -98.07
N ASP A 516 -31.11 34.39 -97.65
CA ASP A 516 -30.14 34.28 -96.55
C ASP A 516 -28.91 33.43 -96.93
N GLU A 517 -27.89 33.39 -96.07
CA GLU A 517 -26.65 32.64 -96.30
C GLU A 517 -26.81 31.12 -96.13
N LYS A 518 -27.98 30.64 -95.67
CA LYS A 518 -28.27 29.22 -95.40
C LYS A 518 -29.25 28.58 -96.40
N GLY A 519 -29.93 29.37 -97.23
CA GLY A 519 -30.83 28.91 -98.29
C GLY A 519 -32.26 28.57 -97.85
N GLU A 520 -32.68 28.89 -96.61
CA GLU A 520 -33.93 28.36 -96.03
C GLU A 520 -35.16 29.29 -96.16
N VAL A 521 -35.00 30.49 -96.72
CA VAL A 521 -36.08 31.49 -96.81
C VAL A 521 -36.53 31.69 -98.27
N GLY A 522 -37.62 31.02 -98.64
CA GLY A 522 -38.29 31.18 -99.93
C GLY A 522 -39.10 32.49 -100.07
N LEU A 523 -39.45 32.84 -101.31
CA LEU A 523 -40.15 34.09 -101.70
C LEU A 523 -41.40 34.37 -100.84
N PHE A 524 -42.09 33.32 -100.40
CA PHE A 524 -43.29 33.36 -99.59
C PHE A 524 -43.05 33.92 -98.17
N ARG A 525 -41.97 33.50 -97.50
CA ARG A 525 -41.64 33.91 -96.12
C ARG A 525 -41.09 35.34 -96.09
N PHE A 526 -40.40 35.76 -97.15
CA PHE A 526 -39.98 37.15 -97.36
C PHE A 526 -41.18 38.09 -97.59
N ALA A 527 -42.12 37.72 -98.46
CA ALA A 527 -43.36 38.48 -98.66
C ALA A 527 -44.20 38.59 -97.37
N GLN A 528 -44.22 37.54 -96.54
CA GLN A 528 -44.89 37.55 -95.24
C GLN A 528 -44.25 38.50 -94.21
N LEU A 529 -42.91 38.60 -94.20
CA LEU A 529 -42.16 39.49 -93.32
C LEU A 529 -42.29 40.96 -93.73
N VAL A 530 -42.33 41.26 -95.03
CA VAL A 530 -42.56 42.61 -95.56
C VAL A 530 -44.03 43.03 -95.36
N GLY A 531 -44.98 42.13 -95.58
CA GLY A 531 -46.41 42.39 -95.37
C GLY A 531 -46.82 42.59 -93.90
N ARG A 532 -45.99 42.20 -92.92
CA ARG A 532 -46.21 42.45 -91.48
C ARG A 532 -45.72 43.83 -91.01
N ARG A 533 -44.87 44.52 -91.79
CA ARG A 533 -44.27 45.82 -91.42
C ARG A 533 -44.76 47.02 -92.24
N LEU A 534 -45.58 46.82 -93.27
CA LEU A 534 -46.24 47.90 -94.03
C LEU A 534 -47.71 48.09 -93.57
N PRO A 535 -48.17 49.33 -93.33
CA PRO A 535 -49.54 49.61 -92.88
C PRO A 535 -50.52 49.56 -94.08
N LEU A 536 -51.00 48.37 -94.43
CA LEU A 536 -51.96 48.18 -95.53
C LEU A 536 -53.40 47.97 -95.02
N PRO A 537 -54.44 48.53 -95.69
CA PRO A 537 -55.84 48.34 -95.32
C PRO A 537 -56.30 46.87 -95.30
N LYS A 538 -57.17 46.49 -94.35
CA LYS A 538 -57.61 45.08 -94.12
C LYS A 538 -58.19 44.39 -95.36
N ALA A 539 -58.85 45.12 -96.27
CA ALA A 539 -59.44 44.56 -97.48
C ALA A 539 -58.37 44.03 -98.47
N VAL A 540 -57.29 44.78 -98.66
CA VAL A 540 -56.17 44.40 -99.56
C VAL A 540 -55.42 43.19 -99.01
N ARG A 541 -55.28 43.10 -97.68
CA ARG A 541 -54.65 41.97 -96.99
C ARG A 541 -55.40 40.65 -97.20
N ARG A 542 -56.74 40.69 -97.29
CA ARG A 542 -57.57 39.50 -97.59
C ARG A 542 -57.43 39.05 -99.04
N SER A 543 -57.43 39.96 -100.01
CA SER A 543 -57.26 39.60 -101.43
C SER A 543 -55.88 39.03 -101.74
N ILE A 544 -54.81 39.61 -101.18
CA ILE A 544 -53.43 39.08 -101.32
C ILE A 544 -53.29 37.71 -100.63
N GLY A 545 -53.93 37.53 -99.46
CA GLY A 545 -53.97 36.23 -98.78
C GLY A 545 -54.68 35.13 -99.59
N HIS A 546 -55.77 35.46 -100.28
CA HIS A 546 -56.50 34.52 -101.13
C HIS A 546 -55.73 34.17 -102.42
N ALA A 547 -55.06 35.15 -103.04
CA ALA A 547 -54.25 34.94 -104.25
C ALA A 547 -52.93 34.20 -103.98
N LEU A 548 -52.36 34.33 -102.78
CA LEU A 548 -51.15 33.60 -102.38
C LEU A 548 -51.44 32.19 -101.83
N GLY A 549 -52.70 31.88 -101.49
CA GLY A 549 -53.14 30.54 -101.07
C GLY A 549 -53.08 29.49 -102.19
N SER A 550 -53.13 29.90 -103.46
CA SER A 550 -53.04 29.00 -104.63
C SER A 550 -51.61 28.59 -104.99
N PHE A 551 -50.58 29.18 -104.37
CA PHE A 551 -49.17 28.86 -104.59
C PHE A 551 -48.56 28.01 -103.45
N ARG A 552 -49.42 27.35 -102.66
CA ARG A 552 -49.01 26.48 -101.55
C ARG A 552 -48.82 25.04 -102.06
N ARG A 553 -47.59 24.69 -102.43
CA ARG A 553 -47.08 23.32 -102.32
C ARG A 553 -46.14 23.26 -101.12
#